data_AF-J9F978-F1
#
_entry.id   AF-J9F978-F1
#
_cell.length_a   1.000
_cell.length_b   1.000
_cell.length_c   1.000
_cell.angle_alpha   90.00
_cell.angle_beta   90.00
_cell.angle_gamma   90.00
#
_symmetry.space_group_name_H-M   'P 1'
#
loop_
_entity.id
_entity.type
_entity.pdbx_description
1 polymer ?
#
loop_
_entity_poly.entity_id
_entity_poly.type
_entity_poly.pdbx_seq_one_letter_code
_entity_poly.pdbx_strand_id
1 'polypeptide(L)'
;MSARTILISILSLMLLGYPCSGYAQHKANDKEKQRQWRSMENGPWDFAPDWYYFFMHKKYSGAEMYWKWSGFHSGFRVRFKEPKSSVKRIMPTRVLAEETQRQKIKKV
;
A
#
# COMPACT_ATOMS: atom_id res chain seq x y z
N MET A 1 50.09 19.75 19.80
CA MET A 1 49.33 18.56 19.37
C MET A 1 49.49 18.39 17.86
N SER A 2 49.69 17.17 17.38
CA SER A 2 49.92 16.91 15.95
C SER A 2 48.64 17.19 15.15
N ALA A 3 48.74 17.72 13.93
CA ALA A 3 47.59 18.00 13.06
C ALA A 3 46.67 16.76 12.89
N ARG A 4 47.27 15.56 12.92
CA ARG A 4 46.54 14.29 12.90
C ARG A 4 45.64 14.10 14.13
N THR A 5 46.14 14.43 15.31
CA THR A 5 45.36 14.33 16.56
C THR A 5 44.20 15.32 16.61
N ILE A 6 44.37 16.50 16.01
CA ILE A 6 43.32 17.51 15.91
C ILE A 6 42.23 17.04 14.93
N LEU A 7 42.61 16.54 13.75
CA LEU A 7 41.66 16.03 12.75
C LEU A 7 40.82 14.86 13.28
N ILE A 8 41.45 13.93 14.00
CA ILE A 8 40.74 12.79 14.61
C ILE A 8 39.74 13.27 15.68
N SER A 9 40.11 14.28 16.48
CA SER A 9 39.23 14.84 17.52
C SER A 9 38.02 15.59 16.96
N ILE A 10 38.18 16.24 15.80
CA ILE A 10 37.07 16.94 15.12
C ILE A 10 36.11 15.90 14.52
N LEU A 11 36.65 14.85 13.89
CA LEU A 11 35.84 13.78 13.31
C LEU A 11 35.04 13.01 14.37
N SER A 12 35.64 12.72 15.52
CA SER A 12 34.94 12.05 16.62
C SER A 12 33.84 12.91 17.23
N LEU A 13 34.05 14.23 17.34
CA LEU A 13 33.04 15.15 17.83
C LEU A 13 31.85 15.26 16.86
N MET A 14 32.09 15.22 15.55
CA MET A 14 31.02 15.24 14.54
C MET A 14 30.15 13.97 14.56
N LEU A 15 30.72 12.81 14.88
CA LEU A 15 29.98 11.55 14.99
C LEU A 15 29.06 11.49 16.21
N LEU A 16 29.41 12.17 17.30
CA LEU A 16 28.61 12.21 18.54
C LEU A 16 27.35 13.07 18.42
N GLY A 17 27.32 14.01 17.48
CA GLY A 17 26.20 14.96 17.29
C GLY A 17 25.07 14.46 16.40
N TYR A 18 25.19 13.28 15.78
CA TYR A 18 24.12 12.75 14.94
C TYR A 18 22.99 12.18 15.81
N PRO A 19 21.78 12.78 15.81
CA PRO A 19 20.65 12.19 16.50
C PRO A 19 20.34 10.85 15.80
N CYS A 20 20.64 9.76 16.49
CA CYS A 20 20.22 8.42 16.09
C CYS A 20 18.70 8.33 16.28
N SER A 21 17.98 8.93 15.34
CA SER A 21 16.53 8.93 15.28
C SER A 21 16.09 7.57 14.76
N GLY A 22 16.03 6.60 15.68
CA GLY A 22 15.38 5.33 15.41
C GLY A 22 13.90 5.61 15.14
N TYR A 23 13.38 5.15 14.00
CA TYR A 23 11.94 5.03 13.80
C TYR A 23 11.45 3.98 14.80
N ALA A 24 11.11 4.44 16.02
CA ALA A 24 10.34 3.64 16.96
C ALA A 24 9.07 3.16 16.25
N GLN A 25 8.61 1.95 16.58
CA GLN A 25 7.43 1.33 15.99
C GLN A 25 6.17 2.15 16.33
N HIS A 26 5.98 3.28 15.66
CA HIS A 26 4.74 4.02 15.71
C HIS A 26 3.72 3.20 14.92
N LYS A 27 2.58 2.91 15.55
CA LYS A 27 1.44 2.31 14.85
C LYS A 27 0.91 3.34 13.85
N ALA A 28 1.50 3.37 12.67
CA ALA A 28 1.03 4.18 11.57
C ALA A 28 -0.32 3.62 11.13
N ASN A 29 -1.41 4.30 11.49
CA ASN A 29 -2.75 3.99 11.00
C ASN A 29 -2.87 4.43 9.54
N ASP A 30 -2.27 3.65 8.66
CA ASP A 30 -2.28 3.89 7.22
C ASP A 30 -3.59 3.35 6.63
N LYS A 31 -4.47 4.27 6.26
CA LYS A 31 -5.78 3.95 5.68
C LYS A 31 -5.65 3.20 4.35
N GLU A 32 -4.59 3.44 3.58
CA GLU A 32 -4.41 2.79 2.29
C GLU A 32 -3.98 1.32 2.46
N LYS A 33 -3.12 1.02 3.45
CA LYS A 33 -2.81 -0.37 3.82
C LYS A 33 -4.04 -1.12 4.31
N GLN A 34 -4.91 -0.48 5.08
CA GLN A 34 -6.17 -1.07 5.50
C GLN A 34 -7.10 -1.35 4.32
N ARG A 35 -7.18 -0.44 3.34
CA ARG A 35 -7.94 -0.66 2.10
C ARG A 35 -7.34 -1.78 1.26
N GLN A 36 -6.02 -1.89 1.21
CA GLN A 36 -5.33 -2.99 0.54
C GLN A 36 -5.67 -4.34 1.19
N TRP A 37 -5.56 -4.45 2.52
CA TRP A 37 -5.95 -5.68 3.24
C TRP A 37 -7.43 -6.00 3.06
N ARG A 38 -8.31 -4.99 3.16
CA ARG A 38 -9.74 -5.16 2.91
C ARG A 38 -10.01 -5.65 1.49
N SER A 39 -9.28 -5.14 0.49
CA SER A 39 -9.34 -5.60 -0.91
C SER A 39 -8.96 -7.08 -1.04
N MET A 40 -7.96 -7.54 -0.27
CA MET A 40 -7.52 -8.94 -0.25
C MET A 40 -8.51 -9.88 0.45
N GLU A 41 -9.32 -9.38 1.39
CA GLU A 41 -10.31 -10.17 2.12
C GLU A 41 -11.59 -10.38 1.30
N ASN A 42 -12.32 -9.30 0.98
CA ASN A 42 -13.49 -9.34 0.09
C ASN A 42 -13.97 -7.94 -0.36
N GLY A 43 -13.20 -6.90 -0.05
CA GLY A 43 -13.56 -5.51 -0.29
C GLY A 43 -13.50 -5.11 -1.76
N PRO A 44 -13.96 -3.88 -2.07
CA PRO A 44 -13.69 -3.27 -3.36
C PRO A 44 -12.17 -3.16 -3.55
N TRP A 45 -11.72 -3.42 -4.79
CA TRP A 45 -10.31 -3.38 -5.15
C TRP A 45 -9.88 -1.92 -5.38
N ASP A 46 -9.70 -1.18 -4.27
CA ASP A 46 -9.61 0.29 -4.23
C ASP A 46 -8.55 0.76 -3.22
N PHE A 47 -7.30 0.91 -3.66
CA PHE A 47 -6.16 1.32 -2.84
C PHE A 47 -5.35 2.42 -3.56
N ALA A 48 -5.18 3.57 -2.93
CA ALA A 48 -4.42 4.70 -3.48
C ALA A 48 -2.93 4.62 -3.07
N PRO A 49 -1.98 5.24 -3.80
CA PRO A 49 -2.16 6.19 -4.91
C PRO A 49 -2.21 5.55 -6.32
N ASP A 50 -3.27 5.84 -7.08
CA ASP A 50 -3.58 5.13 -8.33
C ASP A 50 -2.56 5.34 -9.46
N TRP A 51 -2.13 6.58 -9.66
CA TRP A 51 -1.19 6.91 -10.72
C TRP A 51 0.20 6.34 -10.47
N TYR A 52 0.64 6.29 -9.20
CA TYR A 52 1.91 5.67 -8.83
C TYR A 52 1.94 4.19 -9.23
N TYR A 53 0.88 3.45 -8.88
CA TYR A 53 0.76 2.05 -9.27
C TYR A 53 0.59 1.86 -10.79
N PHE A 54 -0.08 2.80 -11.47
CA PHE A 54 -0.21 2.76 -12.93
C PHE A 54 1.12 2.92 -13.66
N PHE A 55 1.98 3.84 -13.22
CA PHE A 55 3.27 4.10 -13.86
C PHE A 55 4.35 3.08 -13.47
N MET A 56 4.49 2.76 -12.19
CA MET A 56 5.64 1.96 -11.70
C MET A 56 5.33 0.47 -11.47
N HIS A 57 4.07 0.11 -11.19
CA HIS A 57 3.71 -1.23 -10.70
C HIS A 57 2.47 -1.83 -11.37
N LYS A 58 2.29 -1.55 -12.66
CA LYS A 58 1.09 -1.93 -13.43
C LYS A 58 0.77 -3.43 -13.38
N LYS A 59 1.78 -4.29 -13.50
CA LYS A 59 1.62 -5.77 -13.44
C LYS A 59 1.26 -6.26 -12.03
N TYR A 60 1.75 -5.58 -11.00
CA TYR A 60 1.51 -5.97 -9.61
C TYR A 60 0.08 -5.62 -9.18
N SER A 61 -0.34 -4.40 -9.50
CA SER A 61 -1.59 -3.80 -9.02
C SER A 61 -2.79 -3.99 -9.97
N GLY A 62 -2.56 -4.32 -11.25
CA GLY A 62 -3.63 -4.49 -12.23
C GLY A 62 -4.28 -3.16 -12.63
N ALA A 63 -3.53 -2.07 -12.58
CA ALA A 63 -3.99 -0.71 -12.86
C ALA A 63 -4.34 -0.50 -14.35
N GLU A 64 -5.54 0.00 -14.61
CA GLU A 64 -6.02 0.39 -15.93
C GLU A 64 -6.49 1.85 -15.91
N MET A 65 -6.02 2.61 -16.88
CA MET A 65 -6.59 3.91 -17.18
C MET A 65 -7.89 3.72 -17.97
N TYR A 66 -8.94 4.43 -17.58
CA TYR A 66 -10.20 4.50 -18.31
C TYR A 66 -10.69 5.95 -18.36
N TRP A 67 -11.43 6.25 -19.42
CA TRP A 67 -12.11 7.52 -19.54
C TRP A 67 -13.42 7.47 -18.75
N LYS A 68 -13.60 8.37 -17.78
CA LYS A 68 -14.86 8.52 -17.07
C LYS A 68 -15.63 9.69 -17.68
N TRP A 69 -16.77 9.39 -18.27
CA TRP A 69 -17.72 10.42 -18.71
C TRP A 69 -18.44 11.04 -17.51
N SER A 70 -18.39 12.36 -17.38
CA SER A 70 -19.02 13.11 -16.28
C SER A 70 -19.20 14.59 -16.64
N GLY A 71 -19.74 14.88 -17.84
CA GLY A 71 -19.91 16.25 -18.34
C GLY A 71 -18.59 17.04 -18.34
N PHE A 72 -18.59 18.26 -17.79
CA PHE A 72 -17.39 19.10 -17.65
C PHE A 72 -16.31 18.54 -16.72
N HIS A 73 -16.60 17.50 -15.95
CA HIS A 73 -15.62 16.78 -15.12
C HIS A 73 -15.22 15.42 -15.72
N SER A 74 -15.42 15.23 -17.04
CA SER A 74 -14.90 14.07 -17.75
C SER A 74 -13.38 14.06 -17.73
N GLY A 75 -12.78 12.89 -17.49
CA GLY A 75 -11.32 12.77 -17.46
C GLY A 75 -10.83 11.34 -17.33
N PHE A 76 -9.52 11.19 -17.50
CA PHE A 76 -8.83 9.92 -17.27
C PHE A 76 -8.75 9.62 -15.78
N ARG A 77 -9.18 8.42 -15.40
CA ARG A 77 -9.04 7.89 -14.06
C ARG A 77 -8.39 6.52 -14.14
N VAL A 78 -7.67 6.16 -13.10
CA VAL A 78 -7.12 4.81 -12.95
C VAL A 78 -8.11 4.00 -12.12
N ARG A 79 -8.31 2.74 -12.49
CA ARG A 79 -9.00 1.74 -11.68
C ARG A 79 -8.15 0.49 -11.62
N PHE A 80 -8.31 -0.29 -10.57
CA PHE A 80 -7.59 -1.54 -10.42
C PHE A 80 -8.51 -2.70 -10.76
N LYS A 81 -7.96 -3.69 -11.48
CA LYS A 81 -8.65 -4.94 -11.79
C LYS A 81 -7.87 -6.12 -11.24
N GLU A 82 -8.46 -6.80 -10.27
CA GLU A 82 -7.93 -8.04 -9.68
C GLU A 82 -7.49 -9.12 -10.70
N PRO A 83 -8.22 -9.42 -11.79
CA PRO A 83 -7.76 -10.45 -12.73
C PRO A 83 -6.46 -10.07 -13.46
N LYS A 84 -6.08 -8.79 -13.46
CA LYS A 84 -4.85 -8.27 -14.09
C LYS A 84 -3.73 -8.02 -13.09
N SER A 85 -3.99 -8.16 -11.79
CA SER A 85 -2.97 -8.04 -10.76
C SER A 85 -2.32 -9.39 -10.47
N SER A 86 -1.04 -9.36 -10.09
CA SER A 86 -0.36 -10.55 -9.56
C SER A 86 -0.83 -10.87 -8.14
N VAL A 87 -1.22 -9.84 -7.38
CA VAL A 87 -1.83 -10.00 -6.05
C VAL A 87 -3.32 -10.25 -6.22
N LYS A 88 -3.84 -11.30 -5.59
CA LYS A 88 -5.24 -11.68 -5.63
C LYS A 88 -5.79 -11.77 -4.20
N ARG A 89 -7.12 -11.89 -4.08
CA ARG A 89 -7.73 -12.22 -2.79
C ARG A 89 -7.18 -13.52 -2.23
N ILE A 90 -7.16 -13.62 -0.91
CA ILE A 90 -6.68 -14.80 -0.18
C ILE A 90 -7.61 -16.00 -0.42
N MET A 91 -8.92 -15.72 -0.52
CA MET A 91 -9.95 -16.73 -0.71
C MET A 91 -10.76 -16.43 -1.98
N PRO A 92 -11.12 -17.46 -2.77
CA PRO A 92 -12.04 -17.29 -3.88
C PRO A 92 -13.41 -16.79 -3.40
N THR A 93 -14.00 -15.85 -4.12
CA THR A 93 -15.30 -15.25 -3.80
C THR A 93 -16.43 -16.28 -3.70
N ARG A 94 -16.37 -17.37 -4.48
CA ARG A 94 -17.37 -18.45 -4.45
C ARG A 94 -17.41 -19.18 -3.11
N VAL A 95 -16.24 -19.61 -2.62
CA VAL A 95 -16.14 -20.36 -1.35
C VAL A 95 -16.59 -19.47 -0.20
N LEU A 96 -16.24 -18.17 -0.24
CA LEU A 96 -16.65 -17.23 0.81
C LEU A 96 -18.18 -17.01 0.80
N ALA A 97 -18.80 -16.92 -0.38
CA ALA A 97 -20.25 -16.82 -0.51
C ALA A 97 -20.95 -18.08 0.01
N GLU A 98 -20.44 -19.27 -0.33
CA GLU A 98 -20.96 -20.56 0.16
C GLU A 98 -20.86 -20.67 1.69
N GLU A 99 -19.72 -20.34 2.27
CA GLU A 99 -19.54 -20.34 3.74
C GLU A 99 -20.46 -19.32 4.41
N THR A 100 -20.61 -18.12 3.83
CA THR A 100 -21.55 -17.11 4.33
C THR A 100 -23.00 -17.63 4.30
N GLN A 101 -23.38 -18.36 3.24
CA GLN A 101 -24.70 -18.97 3.13
C GLN A 101 -24.90 -20.11 4.13
N ARG A 102 -23.90 -20.98 4.31
CA ARG A 102 -23.92 -22.06 5.31
C ARG A 102 -24.06 -21.51 6.72
N GLN A 103 -23.36 -20.43 7.05
CA GLN A 103 -23.49 -19.75 8.34
C GLN A 103 -24.91 -19.18 8.56
N LYS A 104 -25.53 -18.63 7.51
CA LYS A 104 -26.93 -18.16 7.58
C LYS A 104 -27.90 -19.31 7.84
N ILE A 105 -27.74 -20.44 7.16
CA ILE A 105 -28.60 -21.62 7.34
C ILE A 105 -28.42 -22.20 8.75
N LYS A 106 -27.19 -22.32 9.26
CA LYS A 106 -26.92 -22.85 10.61
C LYS A 106 -27.48 -21.99 11.75
N LYS A 107 -27.76 -20.71 11.49
CA LYS A 107 -28.28 -19.77 12.49
C LYS A 107 -29.81 -19.88 12.65
N VAL A 108 -30.49 -20.48 11.68
CA VAL A 108 -31.93 -20.78 11.70
C VAL A 108 -32.15 -22.13 12.35
#